data_AF-A0A1I5Y2S9-F1
#
_entry.id   AF-A0A1I5Y2S9-F1
#
_cell.length_a   1.000
_cell.length_b   1.000
_cell.length_c   1.000
_cell.angle_alpha   90.00
_cell.angle_beta   90.00
_cell.angle_gamma   90.00
#
_symmetry.space_group_name_H-M   'P 1'
#
loop_
_entity.id
_entity.type
_entity.pdbx_description
1 polymer ?
#
loop_
_entity_poly.entity_id
_entity_poly.type
_entity_poly.pdbx_seq_one_letter_code
_entity_poly.pdbx_strand_id
1 'polypeptide(L)'
;MWGPKGCALMGKDFKHISEMEEIFDKVLQTQSAFEKAIEEYRELQPEIEKLEAYYSSKKWKEDFAADESGEIPADIKRGVLSEDGIYNLLERNREIMGMICGE
;
A
#
# COMPACT_ATOMS: atom_id res chain seq x y z
N MET A 1 -13.28 71.65 -16.41
CA MET A 1 -13.93 71.41 -15.11
C MET A 1 -13.85 69.91 -14.82
N TRP A 2 -13.10 69.55 -13.77
CA TRP A 2 -13.11 68.31 -12.99
C TRP A 2 -13.34 66.92 -13.62
N GLY A 3 -12.28 66.09 -13.60
CA GLY A 3 -12.20 64.93 -12.70
C GLY A 3 -12.68 63.56 -13.20
N PRO A 4 -11.85 62.50 -13.14
CA PRO A 4 -12.15 61.17 -13.70
C PRO A 4 -12.98 60.33 -12.74
N LYS A 5 -13.81 59.40 -13.27
CA LYS A 5 -14.31 58.26 -12.50
C LYS A 5 -14.16 56.98 -13.31
N GLY A 6 -12.93 56.48 -13.37
CA GLY A 6 -12.73 55.04 -13.47
C GLY A 6 -13.28 54.41 -12.20
N CYS A 7 -14.43 53.75 -12.29
CA CYS A 7 -14.87 52.85 -11.23
C CYS A 7 -13.97 51.61 -11.31
N ALA A 8 -12.91 51.59 -10.50
CA ALA A 8 -12.24 50.35 -10.18
C ALA A 8 -13.26 49.46 -9.46
N LEU A 9 -13.74 48.42 -10.15
CA LEU A 9 -14.38 47.29 -9.49
C LEU A 9 -13.29 46.62 -8.66
N MET A 10 -13.17 46.96 -7.38
CA MET A 10 -12.45 46.14 -6.41
C MET A 10 -13.27 44.87 -6.20
N GLY A 11 -13.13 43.93 -7.15
CA GLY A 11 -13.64 42.58 -7.02
C GLY A 11 -12.98 41.90 -5.82
N LYS A 12 -13.73 41.02 -5.15
CA LYS A 12 -13.16 40.20 -4.06
C LYS A 12 -12.03 39.35 -4.62
N ASP A 13 -10.93 39.26 -3.88
CA ASP A 13 -9.83 38.36 -4.19
C ASP A 13 -10.22 36.92 -3.84
N PHE A 14 -10.28 36.07 -4.86
CA PHE A 14 -10.65 34.66 -4.75
C PHE A 14 -9.45 33.71 -4.89
N LYS A 15 -8.20 34.21 -4.84
CA LYS A 15 -7.00 33.37 -4.94
C LYS A 15 -7.00 32.20 -3.96
N HIS A 16 -7.52 32.43 -2.75
CA HIS A 16 -7.68 31.39 -1.74
C HIS A 16 -8.54 30.20 -2.22
N ILE A 17 -9.54 30.41 -3.08
CA ILE A 17 -10.37 29.33 -3.61
C ILE A 17 -9.53 28.43 -4.53
N SER A 18 -8.70 29.00 -5.40
CA SER A 18 -7.79 28.22 -6.26
C SER A 18 -6.78 27.42 -5.42
N GLU A 19 -6.25 28.03 -4.36
CA GLU A 19 -5.35 27.32 -3.43
C GLU A 19 -6.05 26.15 -2.73
N MET A 20 -7.32 26.32 -2.33
CA MET A 20 -8.11 25.23 -1.75
C MET A 20 -8.46 24.15 -2.78
N GLU A 21 -8.78 24.52 -4.02
CA GLU A 21 -9.09 23.57 -5.10
C GLU A 21 -7.89 22.67 -5.41
N GLU A 22 -6.69 23.25 -5.49
CA GLU A 22 -5.47 22.46 -5.69
C GLU A 22 -5.22 21.47 -4.55
N ILE A 23 -5.54 21.84 -3.31
CA ILE A 23 -5.44 20.93 -2.16
C ILE A 23 -6.51 19.84 -2.27
N PHE A 24 -7.74 20.22 -2.60
CA PHE A 24 -8.87 19.32 -2.76
C PHE A 24 -8.57 18.23 -3.80
N ASP A 25 -8.12 18.62 -4.99
CA ASP A 25 -7.78 17.68 -6.06
C ASP A 25 -6.65 16.73 -5.67
N LYS A 26 -5.60 17.24 -5.01
CA LYS A 26 -4.48 16.42 -4.51
C LYS A 26 -4.95 15.39 -3.49
N VAL A 27 -5.84 15.80 -2.58
CA VAL A 27 -6.40 14.93 -1.55
C VAL A 27 -7.28 13.86 -2.20
N LEU A 28 -8.18 14.22 -3.12
CA LEU A 28 -9.04 13.27 -3.83
C LEU A 28 -8.22 12.22 -4.60
N GLN A 29 -7.19 12.65 -5.33
CA GLN A 29 -6.32 11.75 -6.07
C GLN A 29 -5.61 10.76 -5.13
N THR A 30 -5.11 11.26 -4.00
CA THR A 30 -4.37 10.44 -3.03
C THR A 30 -5.31 9.45 -2.33
N GLN A 31 -6.51 9.88 -1.95
CA GLN A 31 -7.52 9.01 -1.34
C GLN A 31 -7.92 7.88 -2.29
N SER A 32 -8.21 8.18 -3.55
CA SER A 32 -8.54 7.16 -4.55
C SER A 32 -7.42 6.15 -4.76
N ALA A 33 -6.16 6.60 -4.80
CA ALA A 33 -5.01 5.71 -4.91
C ALA A 33 -4.86 4.80 -3.67
N PHE A 34 -5.10 5.35 -2.47
CA PHE A 34 -5.03 4.60 -1.21
C PHE A 34 -6.13 3.56 -1.10
N GLU A 35 -7.38 3.92 -1.42
CA GLU A 35 -8.52 3.00 -1.45
C GLU A 35 -8.27 1.83 -2.41
N LYS A 36 -7.75 2.13 -3.61
CA LYS A 36 -7.39 1.10 -4.57
C LYS A 36 -6.30 0.17 -4.04
N ALA A 37 -5.24 0.71 -3.44
CA ALA A 37 -4.16 -0.10 -2.89
C ALA A 37 -4.64 -0.99 -1.72
N ILE A 38 -5.56 -0.50 -0.89
CA ILE A 38 -6.21 -1.30 0.15
C ILE A 38 -6.97 -2.46 -0.48
N GLU A 39 -7.78 -2.20 -1.49
CA GLU A 39 -8.59 -3.25 -2.13
C GLU A 39 -7.69 -4.31 -2.79
N GLU A 40 -6.69 -3.90 -3.55
CA GLU A 40 -5.70 -4.83 -4.14
C GLU A 40 -5.00 -5.68 -3.07
N TYR A 41 -4.71 -5.10 -1.90
CA TYR A 41 -4.10 -5.83 -0.79
C TYR A 41 -5.09 -6.78 -0.08
N ARG A 42 -6.39 -6.43 -0.03
CA ARG A 42 -7.45 -7.33 0.46
C ARG A 42 -7.65 -8.52 -0.48
N GLU A 43 -7.58 -8.31 -1.79
CA GLU A 43 -7.68 -9.37 -2.78
C GLU A 43 -6.53 -10.39 -2.70
N LEU A 44 -5.38 -10.00 -2.15
CA LEU A 44 -4.24 -10.89 -1.91
C LEU A 44 -4.36 -11.78 -0.67
N GLN A 45 -5.32 -11.54 0.22
CA GLN A 45 -5.43 -12.29 1.48
C GLN A 45 -5.53 -13.82 1.28
N PRO A 46 -6.30 -14.35 0.31
CA PRO A 46 -6.31 -15.78 0.03
C PRO A 46 -4.93 -16.36 -0.37
N GLU A 47 -4.10 -15.59 -1.09
CA GLU A 47 -2.74 -16.02 -1.44
C GLU A 47 -1.80 -15.93 -0.24
N ILE A 48 -2.01 -14.98 0.66
CA ILE A 48 -1.25 -14.88 1.92
C ILE A 48 -1.62 -16.03 2.86
N GLU A 49 -2.90 -16.41 2.96
CA GLU A 49 -3.35 -17.59 3.70
C GLU A 49 -2.71 -18.87 3.15
N LYS A 50 -2.54 -18.96 1.82
CA LYS A 50 -1.83 -20.07 1.18
C LYS A 50 -0.33 -20.09 1.54
N LEU A 51 0.31 -18.92 1.65
CA LEU A 51 1.69 -18.83 2.16
C LEU A 51 1.79 -19.27 3.62
N GLU A 52 0.86 -18.86 4.47
CA GLU A 52 0.80 -19.28 5.88
C GLU A 52 0.57 -20.79 6.02
N ALA A 53 -0.35 -21.35 5.23
CA ALA A 53 -0.59 -22.78 5.17
C ALA A 53 0.64 -23.54 4.67
N TYR A 54 1.37 -23.00 3.69
CA TYR A 54 2.64 -23.57 3.25
C TYR A 54 3.67 -23.55 4.37
N TYR A 55 3.91 -22.39 4.99
CA TYR A 55 4.91 -22.21 6.05
C TYR A 55 4.69 -23.17 7.24
N SER A 56 3.44 -23.36 7.64
CA SER A 56 3.05 -24.25 8.73
C SER A 56 3.02 -25.74 8.34
N SER A 57 3.19 -26.07 7.06
CA SER A 57 3.06 -27.43 6.55
C SER A 57 4.29 -28.30 6.79
N LYS A 58 4.10 -29.62 6.72
CA LYS A 58 5.20 -30.59 6.61
C LYS A 58 6.03 -30.35 5.33
N LYS A 59 5.39 -29.89 4.24
CA LYS A 59 6.03 -29.69 2.95
C LYS A 59 7.09 -28.59 3.01
N TRP A 60 6.82 -27.47 3.68
CA TRP A 60 7.83 -26.43 3.88
C TRP A 60 9.04 -26.96 4.64
N LYS A 61 8.85 -27.81 5.65
CA LYS A 61 9.97 -28.44 6.39
C LYS A 61 10.81 -29.36 5.50
N GLU A 62 10.17 -30.11 4.61
CA GLU A 62 10.84 -30.96 3.64
C GLU A 62 11.64 -30.12 2.63
N ASP A 63 11.04 -29.05 2.11
CA ASP A 63 11.69 -28.14 1.16
C ASP A 63 12.86 -27.39 1.81
N PHE A 64 12.69 -26.95 3.06
CA PHE A 64 13.76 -26.32 3.85
C PHE A 64 14.93 -27.28 4.07
N ALA A 65 14.66 -28.54 4.43
CA ALA A 65 15.72 -29.54 4.58
C ALA A 65 16.45 -29.84 3.26
N ALA A 66 15.72 -29.86 2.13
CA ALA A 66 16.30 -30.00 0.80
C ALA A 66 17.16 -28.78 0.40
N ASP A 67 16.81 -27.59 0.88
CA ASP A 67 17.63 -26.40 0.69
C ASP A 67 18.95 -26.50 1.46
N GLU A 68 18.88 -26.87 2.74
CA GLU A 68 20.03 -27.04 3.62
C GLU A 68 20.97 -28.17 3.15
N SER A 69 20.44 -29.20 2.49
CA SER A 69 21.24 -30.27 1.89
C SER A 69 21.81 -29.92 0.50
N GLY A 70 21.45 -28.75 -0.05
CA GLY A 70 21.91 -28.29 -1.36
C GLY A 70 21.26 -29.03 -2.54
N GLU A 71 20.10 -29.65 -2.34
CA GLU A 71 19.34 -30.36 -3.37
C GLU A 71 18.57 -29.41 -4.30
N ILE A 72 18.28 -28.19 -3.85
CA ILE A 72 17.56 -27.18 -4.64
C ILE A 72 18.51 -26.53 -5.66
N PRO A 73 18.16 -26.56 -6.97
CA PRO A 73 18.95 -25.89 -8.01
C PRO A 73 19.15 -24.40 -7.74
N ALA A 74 20.34 -23.89 -8.07
CA ALA A 74 20.74 -22.52 -7.74
C ALA A 74 19.92 -21.42 -8.46
N ASP A 75 19.24 -21.75 -9.56
CA ASP A 75 18.35 -20.88 -10.30
C ASP A 75 16.97 -20.72 -9.66
N ILE A 76 16.63 -21.55 -8.67
CA ILE A 76 15.39 -21.43 -7.90
C ILE A 76 15.56 -20.33 -6.83
N LYS A 77 14.64 -19.36 -6.85
CA LYS A 77 14.55 -18.33 -5.80
C LYS A 77 13.96 -18.95 -4.54
N ARG A 78 14.70 -18.88 -3.43
CA ARG A 78 14.39 -19.55 -2.17
C ARG A 78 13.93 -18.63 -1.04
N GLY A 79 13.44 -17.44 -1.39
CA GLY A 79 13.01 -16.44 -0.38
C GLY A 79 11.96 -16.97 0.61
N VAL A 80 11.10 -17.90 0.17
CA VAL A 80 10.08 -18.54 1.02
C VAL A 80 10.64 -19.58 2.00
N LEU A 81 11.88 -20.04 1.80
CA LEU A 81 12.57 -20.97 2.70
C LEU A 81 13.44 -20.23 3.72
N SER A 82 13.50 -18.89 3.64
CA SER A 82 14.01 -18.10 4.75
C SER A 82 12.95 -18.08 5.86
N GLU A 83 13.28 -18.64 7.02
CA GLU A 83 12.42 -18.65 8.21
C GLU A 83 11.97 -17.21 8.56
N ASP A 84 12.92 -16.29 8.66
CA ASP A 84 12.66 -14.86 8.90
C ASP A 84 11.85 -14.21 7.76
N GLY A 85 12.11 -14.59 6.51
CA GLY A 85 11.49 -13.95 5.34
C GLY A 85 9.98 -14.11 5.32
N ILE A 86 9.49 -15.36 5.42
CA ILE A 86 8.06 -15.64 5.41
C ILE A 86 7.40 -15.28 6.74
N TYR A 87 8.08 -15.45 7.88
CA TYR A 87 7.58 -15.02 9.18
C TYR A 87 7.30 -13.50 9.22
N ASN A 88 8.28 -12.68 8.81
CA ASN A 88 8.15 -11.23 8.81
C ASN A 88 7.04 -10.76 7.83
N LEU A 89 6.87 -11.44 6.70
CA LEU A 89 5.78 -11.15 5.76
C LEU A 89 4.41 -11.38 6.41
N LEU A 90 4.22 -12.51 7.09
CA LEU A 90 2.95 -12.86 7.74
C LEU A 90 2.65 -11.94 8.93
N GLU A 91 3.67 -11.59 9.73
CA GLU A 91 3.52 -10.62 10.81
C GLU A 91 3.13 -9.24 10.29
N ARG A 92 3.84 -8.76 9.26
CA ARG A 92 3.52 -7.47 8.64
C ARG A 92 2.12 -7.46 8.04
N ASN A 93 1.66 -8.58 7.47
CA ASN A 93 0.29 -8.70 6.98
C ASN A 93 -0.74 -8.49 8.10
N ARG A 94 -0.54 -9.12 9.28
CA ARG A 94 -1.44 -8.93 10.43
C ARG A 94 -1.51 -7.47 10.87
N GLU A 95 -0.37 -6.79 10.94
CA GLU A 95 -0.33 -5.36 11.28
C GLU A 95 -1.09 -4.50 10.27
N ILE A 96 -0.87 -4.71 8.97
CA ILE A 96 -1.54 -3.97 7.89
C ILE A 96 -3.04 -4.21 7.93
N MET A 97 -3.47 -5.47 8.09
CA MET A 97 -4.89 -5.79 8.18
C MET A 97 -5.54 -5.20 9.44
N GLY A 98 -4.82 -5.13 10.57
CA GLY A 98 -5.29 -4.42 11.76
C GLY A 98 -5.50 -2.92 11.49
N MET A 99 -4.56 -2.26 10.80
CA MET A 99 -4.70 -0.85 10.39
C MET A 99 -5.90 -0.63 9.45
N ILE A 100 -6.18 -1.59 8.56
CA ILE A 100 -7.21 -1.50 7.53
C ILE A 100 -8.62 -1.84 8.06
N CYS A 101 -8.74 -2.80 8.98
CA CYS A 101 -10.02 -3.27 9.49
C CYS A 101 -10.54 -2.49 10.71
N GLY A 102 -9.71 -1.62 11.30
CA GLY A 102 -10.10 -0.77 12.42
C GLY A 102 -10.35 -1.58 13.70
N GLU A 103 -9.27 -2.10 14.29
CA GLU A 103 -9.27 -2.54 15.70
C GLU A 103 -8.91 -1.40 16.65
#